data_AF-A0A963Y2Y3-F1
#
_entry.id   AF-A0A963Y2Y3-F1
#
_cell.length_a   1.000
_cell.length_b   1.000
_cell.length_c   1.000
_cell.angle_alpha   90.00
_cell.angle_beta   90.00
_cell.angle_gamma   90.00
#
_symmetry.space_group_name_H-M   'P 1'
#
loop_
_entity.id
_entity.type
_entity.pdbx_description
1 polymer ?
#
loop_
_entity_poly.entity_id
_entity_poly.type
_entity_poly.pdbx_seq_one_letter_code
_entity_poly.pdbx_strand_id
1 'polypeptide(L)'
;MRFYERAGLCALHRLDPETAHGLSLKALSLGLVHLPGAVTSPRLATRLAGLSLPNPVGLAAGYDKNATAAGPLTRAGFGFIELGAATPRPQPGNPKPRLFRLAADKAVINRFGFNNDGAAAIARRLAALDRRVPVGLNLGANKDSA
;
A
#
# COMPACT_ATOMS: atom_id res chain seq x y z
N MET A 1 0.04 -20.12 6.31
CA MET A 1 -0.50 -18.98 7.08
C MET A 1 -0.69 -19.43 8.52
N ARG A 2 -0.09 -18.70 9.47
CA ARG A 2 -0.07 -19.06 10.88
C ARG A 2 -1.46 -18.82 11.50
N PHE A 3 -1.77 -19.48 12.61
CA PHE A 3 -3.09 -19.40 13.26
C PHE A 3 -3.52 -17.95 13.57
N TYR A 4 -2.62 -17.16 14.14
CA TYR A 4 -2.88 -15.77 14.50
C TYR A 4 -3.14 -14.86 13.28
N GLU A 5 -2.49 -15.13 12.15
CA GLU A 5 -2.74 -14.39 10.90
C GLU A 5 -4.16 -14.67 10.41
N ARG A 6 -4.61 -15.94 10.49
CA ARG A 6 -5.96 -16.34 10.09
C ARG A 6 -7.03 -15.73 11.01
N ALA A 7 -6.78 -15.74 12.32
CA ALA A 7 -7.65 -15.10 13.30
C ALA A 7 -7.73 -13.58 13.06
N GLY A 8 -6.58 -12.92 12.85
CA GLY A 8 -6.51 -11.50 12.52
C GLY A 8 -7.25 -11.14 11.24
N LEU A 9 -7.09 -11.93 10.18
CA LEU A 9 -7.82 -11.75 8.93
C LEU A 9 -9.33 -11.88 9.15
N CYS A 10 -9.78 -12.90 9.88
CA CYS A 10 -11.21 -13.08 10.21
C CYS A 10 -11.77 -11.85 10.96
N ALA A 11 -11.02 -11.30 11.92
CA ALA A 11 -11.42 -10.09 12.63
C ALA A 11 -11.51 -8.86 11.69
N LEU A 12 -10.50 -8.63 10.84
CA LEU A 12 -10.48 -7.52 9.88
C LEU A 12 -11.62 -7.58 8.86
N HIS A 13 -12.08 -8.79 8.50
CA HIS A 13 -13.21 -8.98 7.60
C HIS A 13 -14.57 -8.61 8.23
N ARG A 14 -14.66 -8.55 9.56
CA ARG A 14 -15.88 -8.14 10.30
C ARG A 14 -15.95 -6.64 10.59
N LEU A 15 -14.90 -5.89 10.28
CA LEU A 15 -14.84 -4.44 10.46
C LEU A 15 -15.21 -3.69 9.17
N ASP A 16 -15.59 -2.42 9.33
CA ASP A 16 -15.64 -1.46 8.22
C ASP A 16 -14.33 -1.54 7.41
N PRO A 17 -14.40 -1.66 6.07
CA PRO A 17 -13.24 -1.97 5.27
C PRO A 17 -12.17 -0.87 5.28
N GLU A 18 -12.54 0.40 5.44
CA GLU A 18 -11.56 1.49 5.52
C GLU A 18 -10.86 1.49 6.89
N THR A 19 -11.59 1.15 7.96
CA THR A 19 -11.04 0.93 9.30
C THR A 19 -10.08 -0.27 9.31
N ALA A 20 -10.49 -1.40 8.75
CA ALA A 20 -9.67 -2.59 8.62
C ALA A 20 -8.38 -2.32 7.83
N HIS A 21 -8.46 -1.50 6.77
CA HIS A 21 -7.30 -1.08 5.99
C HIS A 21 -6.34 -0.21 6.81
N GLY A 22 -6.85 0.75 7.58
CA GLY A 22 -6.03 1.52 8.51
C GLY A 22 -5.34 0.65 9.58
N LEU A 23 -6.05 -0.36 10.09
CA LEU A 23 -5.49 -1.32 11.04
C LEU A 23 -4.41 -2.21 10.42
N SER A 24 -4.56 -2.63 9.16
CA SER A 24 -3.53 -3.44 8.49
C SER A 24 -2.23 -2.66 8.29
N LEU A 25 -2.32 -1.37 7.93
CA LEU A 25 -1.14 -0.49 7.85
C LEU A 25 -0.47 -0.33 9.22
N LYS A 26 -1.24 -0.09 10.28
CA LYS A 26 -0.71 -0.02 11.64
C LYS A 26 -0.02 -1.32 12.08
N ALA A 27 -0.64 -2.47 11.81
CA ALA A 27 -0.05 -3.77 12.14
C ALA A 27 1.29 -4.00 11.43
N LEU A 28 1.41 -3.58 10.16
CA LEU A 28 2.67 -3.61 9.41
C LEU A 28 3.72 -2.71 10.06
N SER A 29 3.38 -1.46 10.37
CA SER A 29 4.31 -0.50 10.98
C SER A 29 4.74 -0.89 12.40
N LEU A 30 3.89 -1.61 13.14
CA LEU A 30 4.19 -2.15 14.47
C LEU A 30 4.93 -3.50 14.43
N GLY A 31 5.19 -4.07 13.25
CA GLY A 31 5.90 -5.36 13.13
C GLY A 31 5.09 -6.57 13.58
N LEU A 32 3.75 -6.47 13.63
CA LEU A 32 2.85 -7.56 14.05
C LEU A 32 2.60 -8.60 12.95
N VAL A 33 3.15 -8.37 11.76
CA VAL A 33 2.98 -9.21 10.57
C VAL A 33 4.31 -9.86 10.23
N HIS A 34 4.30 -11.15 9.88
CA HIS A 34 5.48 -11.82 9.38
C HIS A 34 5.87 -11.28 8.00
N LEU A 35 7.13 -10.87 7.84
CA LEU A 35 7.66 -10.30 6.61
C LEU A 35 8.77 -11.22 6.07
N PRO A 36 8.53 -11.97 4.98
CA PRO A 36 9.49 -12.96 4.47
C PRO A 36 10.69 -12.34 3.73
N GLY A 37 10.73 -11.01 3.57
CA GLY A 37 11.65 -10.34 2.65
C GLY A 37 11.13 -10.37 1.22
N ALA A 38 11.95 -9.94 0.26
CA ALA A 38 11.60 -10.05 -1.16
C ALA A 38 11.68 -11.52 -1.60
N VAL A 39 10.64 -12.02 -2.27
CA VAL A 39 10.70 -13.35 -2.92
C VAL A 39 11.60 -13.23 -4.15
N THR A 40 12.60 -14.09 -4.30
CA THR A 40 13.55 -13.98 -5.42
C THR A 40 14.08 -15.33 -5.85
N SER A 41 14.35 -15.48 -7.15
CA SER A 41 15.12 -16.57 -7.75
C SER A 41 15.60 -16.13 -9.14
N PRO A 42 16.60 -16.79 -9.75
CA PRO A 42 17.03 -16.48 -11.12
C PRO A 42 15.90 -16.52 -12.15
N ARG A 43 14.87 -17.36 -11.94
CA ARG A 43 13.71 -17.48 -12.82
C ARG A 43 12.68 -16.36 -12.67
N LEU A 44 12.65 -15.70 -11.50
CA LEU A 44 11.74 -14.60 -11.20
C LEU A 44 12.37 -13.23 -11.48
N ALA A 45 13.70 -13.14 -11.46
CA ALA A 45 14.42 -11.91 -11.74
C ALA A 45 13.96 -11.31 -13.07
N THR A 46 13.47 -10.07 -13.02
CA THR A 46 12.82 -9.40 -14.14
C THR A 46 13.45 -8.03 -14.34
N ARG A 47 13.70 -7.64 -15.59
CA ARG A 47 14.08 -6.27 -15.93
C ARG A 47 12.91 -5.57 -16.60
N LEU A 48 12.46 -4.45 -16.04
CA LEU A 48 11.31 -3.70 -16.54
C LEU A 48 11.62 -2.20 -16.48
N ALA A 49 11.42 -1.48 -17.59
CA ALA A 49 11.66 -0.04 -17.67
C ALA A 49 13.04 0.40 -17.13
N GLY A 50 14.08 -0.40 -17.37
CA GLY A 50 15.44 -0.16 -16.88
C GLY A 50 15.68 -0.55 -15.41
N LEU A 51 14.65 -0.93 -14.66
CA LEU A 51 14.74 -1.37 -13.27
C LEU A 51 14.97 -2.88 -13.18
N SER A 52 15.80 -3.29 -12.21
CA SER A 52 15.97 -4.69 -11.83
C SER A 52 15.01 -5.02 -10.69
N LEU A 53 14.09 -5.95 -10.94
CA LEU A 53 13.10 -6.44 -10.00
C LEU A 53 13.48 -7.86 -9.55
N PRO A 54 13.46 -8.18 -8.24
CA PRO A 54 13.73 -9.54 -7.77
C PRO A 54 12.64 -10.54 -8.17
N ASN A 55 11.42 -10.06 -8.41
CA ASN A 55 10.30 -10.81 -8.96
C ASN A 55 9.31 -9.86 -9.68
N PRO A 56 8.42 -10.35 -10.55
CA PRO A 56 7.51 -9.51 -11.34
C PRO A 56 6.22 -9.10 -10.60
N VAL A 57 6.04 -9.49 -9.34
CA VAL A 57 4.81 -9.23 -8.57
C VAL A 57 4.97 -7.95 -7.75
N GLY A 58 4.15 -6.95 -8.05
CA GLY A 58 4.16 -5.67 -7.33
C GLY A 58 2.92 -5.43 -6.48
N LEU A 59 3.04 -4.52 -5.51
CA LEU A 59 1.90 -3.95 -4.81
C LEU A 59 1.46 -2.66 -5.52
N ALA A 60 0.21 -2.61 -5.96
CA ALA A 60 -0.35 -1.44 -6.64
C ALA A 60 -0.57 -0.24 -5.70
N ALA A 61 -0.64 0.95 -6.29
CA ALA A 61 -0.97 2.19 -5.59
C ALA A 61 -2.35 2.10 -4.91
N GLY A 62 -2.59 3.02 -3.97
CA GLY A 62 -3.83 3.13 -3.21
C GLY A 62 -3.84 2.31 -1.92
N TYR A 63 -2.91 1.36 -1.74
CA TYR A 63 -2.75 0.63 -0.48
C TYR A 63 -2.06 1.49 0.60
N ASP A 64 -0.84 1.97 0.37
CA ASP A 64 -0.20 2.94 1.28
C ASP A 64 -0.07 4.30 0.60
N LYS A 65 -1.14 5.09 0.70
CA LYS A 65 -1.23 6.40 0.06
C LYS A 65 -0.24 7.42 0.62
N ASN A 66 0.20 7.20 1.85
CA ASN A 66 0.91 8.19 2.65
C ASN A 66 2.35 7.77 2.99
N ALA A 67 2.85 6.66 2.44
CA ALA A 67 4.16 6.08 2.76
C ALA A 67 4.35 5.80 4.27
N THR A 68 3.29 5.42 4.97
CA THR A 68 3.31 5.18 6.43
C THR A 68 3.75 3.77 6.83
N ALA A 69 3.66 2.83 5.89
CA ALA A 69 4.07 1.44 6.04
C ALA A 69 5.02 1.00 4.91
N ALA A 70 5.60 1.95 4.15
CA ALA A 70 6.47 1.65 3.02
C ALA A 70 7.63 0.71 3.40
N GLY A 71 8.30 0.96 4.53
CA GLY A 71 9.38 0.11 5.05
C GLY A 71 9.01 -1.37 5.13
N PRO A 72 8.04 -1.76 5.97
CA PRO A 72 7.59 -3.15 6.06
C PRO A 72 7.02 -3.68 4.72
N LEU A 73 6.34 -2.85 3.91
CA LEU A 73 5.82 -3.28 2.61
C LEU A 73 6.92 -3.70 1.63
N THR A 74 8.09 -3.05 1.63
CA THR A 74 9.24 -3.50 0.82
C THR A 74 9.79 -4.88 1.21
N ARG A 75 9.39 -5.40 2.38
CA ARG A 75 9.80 -6.72 2.89
C ARG A 75 8.67 -7.75 2.87
N ALA A 76 7.52 -7.43 2.30
CA ALA A 76 6.32 -8.26 2.34
C ALA A 76 6.24 -9.32 1.23
N GLY A 77 7.30 -9.53 0.46
CA GLY A 77 7.35 -10.51 -0.64
C GLY A 77 7.36 -9.90 -2.04
N PHE A 78 6.91 -8.65 -2.19
CA PHE A 78 6.81 -7.98 -3.49
C PHE A 78 8.18 -7.68 -4.11
N GLY A 79 8.24 -7.67 -5.44
CA GLY A 79 9.41 -7.25 -6.20
C GLY A 79 9.46 -5.75 -6.47
N PHE A 80 8.34 -5.06 -6.33
CA PHE A 80 8.27 -3.59 -6.29
C PHE A 80 6.97 -3.17 -5.57
N ILE A 81 6.92 -1.93 -5.09
CA ILE A 81 5.69 -1.38 -4.54
C ILE A 81 5.44 0.00 -5.14
N GLU A 82 4.17 0.35 -5.30
CA GLU A 82 3.74 1.68 -5.70
C GLU A 82 2.95 2.33 -4.56
N LEU A 83 3.41 3.49 -4.13
CA LEU A 83 2.77 4.29 -3.07
C LEU A 83 1.87 5.36 -3.69
N GLY A 84 1.10 6.06 -2.85
CA GLY A 84 0.21 7.13 -3.30
C GLY A 84 -1.19 6.63 -3.67
N ALA A 85 -1.99 7.37 -4.42
CA ALA A 85 -1.63 8.60 -5.12
C ALA A 85 -1.34 9.79 -4.18
N ALA A 86 -0.24 10.48 -4.43
CA ALA A 86 0.13 11.73 -3.77
C ALA A 86 -0.35 12.92 -4.59
N THR A 87 -1.02 13.86 -3.95
CA THR A 87 -1.39 15.15 -4.56
C THR A 87 -0.44 16.25 -4.06
N PRO A 88 -0.24 17.36 -4.80
CA PRO A 88 0.62 18.45 -4.35
C PRO A 88 0.27 18.93 -2.93
N ARG A 89 -1.01 19.22 -2.68
CA ARG A 89 -1.54 19.60 -1.36
C ARG A 89 -2.25 18.42 -0.68
N PRO A 90 -2.32 18.37 0.67
CA PRO A 90 -3.14 17.39 1.38
C PRO A 90 -4.61 17.53 1.02
N GLN A 91 -5.35 16.43 0.99
CA GLN A 91 -6.80 16.48 0.83
C GLN A 91 -7.50 15.29 1.52
N PRO A 92 -8.71 15.48 2.07
CA PRO A 92 -9.43 14.45 2.82
C PRO A 92 -10.07 13.37 1.93
N GLY A 93 -10.22 13.66 0.63
CA GLY A 93 -10.97 12.85 -0.33
C GLY A 93 -12.49 12.95 -0.17
N ASN A 94 -13.22 11.99 -0.76
CA ASN A 94 -14.69 11.99 -0.73
C ASN A 94 -15.24 11.61 0.65
N PRO A 95 -16.50 11.98 1.00
CA PRO A 95 -17.15 11.56 2.25
C PRO A 95 -17.24 10.03 2.40
N LYS A 96 -17.25 9.55 3.65
CA LYS A 96 -17.44 8.14 4.00
C LYS A 96 -18.94 7.77 4.07
N PRO A 97 -19.32 6.49 3.88
CA PRO A 97 -18.48 5.36 3.47
C PRO A 97 -18.11 5.42 1.99
N ARG A 98 -16.89 4.99 1.66
CA ARG A 98 -16.30 5.11 0.30
C ARG A 98 -15.46 3.90 -0.13
N LEU A 99 -15.51 2.82 0.64
CA LEU A 99 -14.88 1.54 0.35
C LEU A 99 -15.89 0.43 0.70
N PHE A 100 -16.08 -0.51 -0.21
CA PHE A 100 -17.06 -1.59 -0.10
C PHE A 100 -16.43 -2.88 -0.56
N ARG A 101 -16.71 -3.99 0.15
CA ARG A 101 -16.24 -5.33 -0.21
C ARG A 101 -17.41 -6.15 -0.75
N LEU A 102 -17.23 -6.78 -1.90
CA LEU A 102 -18.13 -7.80 -2.43
C LEU A 102 -17.44 -9.15 -2.27
N ALA A 103 -17.63 -9.75 -1.09
CA ALA A 103 -16.84 -10.90 -0.67
C ALA A 103 -17.07 -12.15 -1.55
N ALA A 104 -18.31 -12.37 -2.01
CA ALA A 104 -18.66 -13.47 -2.90
C ALA A 104 -17.90 -13.37 -4.24
N ASP A 105 -17.77 -12.16 -4.77
CA ASP A 105 -17.13 -11.88 -6.05
C ASP A 105 -15.61 -11.66 -5.94
N LYS A 106 -15.06 -11.73 -4.72
CA LYS A 106 -13.67 -11.33 -4.42
C LYS A 106 -13.33 -9.94 -4.94
N ALA A 107 -14.29 -9.01 -4.88
CA ALA A 107 -14.18 -7.68 -5.46
C ALA A 107 -14.25 -6.56 -4.40
N VAL A 108 -13.79 -5.39 -4.79
CA VAL A 108 -13.80 -4.16 -3.97
C VAL A 108 -14.23 -2.99 -4.85
N ILE A 109 -15.17 -2.19 -4.36
CA ILE A 109 -15.56 -0.91 -4.97
C ILE A 109 -15.06 0.21 -4.06
N ASN A 110 -14.39 1.21 -4.64
CA ASN A 110 -13.96 2.40 -3.90
C ASN A 110 -14.25 3.69 -4.66
N ARG A 111 -14.43 4.76 -3.90
CA ARG A 111 -14.59 6.13 -4.41
C ARG A 111 -13.82 7.11 -3.53
N PHE A 112 -12.53 6.83 -3.32
CA PHE A 112 -11.73 7.56 -2.33
C PHE A 112 -11.53 9.05 -2.64
N GLY A 113 -11.33 9.41 -3.91
CA GLY A 113 -11.05 10.80 -4.31
C GLY A 113 -9.68 11.29 -3.82
N PHE A 114 -8.62 10.48 -3.98
CA PHE A 114 -7.23 10.83 -3.61
C PHE A 114 -7.05 11.38 -2.19
N ASN A 115 -7.59 10.72 -1.15
CA ASN A 115 -7.29 11.11 0.23
C ASN A 115 -5.81 10.84 0.57
N ASN A 116 -5.04 11.89 0.90
CA ASN A 116 -3.62 11.79 1.25
C ASN A 116 -3.10 13.04 2.01
N ASP A 117 -1.91 12.92 2.59
CA ASP A 117 -1.25 13.93 3.43
C ASP A 117 -0.48 15.00 2.62
N GLY A 118 -0.52 14.94 1.29
CA GLY A 118 0.21 15.83 0.40
C GLY A 118 1.64 15.36 0.10
N ALA A 119 2.16 15.77 -1.05
CA ALA A 119 3.43 15.32 -1.59
C ALA A 119 4.61 15.62 -0.66
N ALA A 120 4.62 16.77 0.03
CA ALA A 120 5.70 17.15 0.94
C ALA A 120 5.81 16.20 2.16
N ALA A 121 4.68 15.79 2.74
CA ALA A 121 4.69 14.84 3.86
C ALA A 121 5.15 13.44 3.41
N ILE A 122 4.67 13.01 2.25
CA ILE A 122 5.02 11.72 1.65
C ILE A 122 6.50 11.68 1.28
N ALA A 123 7.02 12.76 0.66
CA ALA A 123 8.43 12.89 0.29
C ALA A 123 9.36 12.79 1.51
N ARG A 124 9.00 13.41 2.65
CA ARG A 124 9.80 13.28 3.89
C ARG A 124 9.87 11.84 4.38
N ARG A 125 8.76 11.10 4.35
CA ARG A 125 8.73 9.68 4.75
C ARG A 125 9.53 8.81 3.78
N LEU A 126 9.44 9.09 2.49
CA LEU A 126 10.21 8.41 1.45
C LEU A 126 11.72 8.70 1.55
N ALA A 127 12.12 9.92 1.90
CA ALA A 127 13.53 10.28 2.08
C ALA A 127 14.18 9.51 3.24
N ALA A 128 13.40 9.17 4.27
CA ALA A 128 13.86 8.37 5.40
C ALA A 128 13.75 6.85 5.19
N LEU A 129 13.25 6.40 4.03
CA LEU A 129 12.95 5.01 3.76
C LEU A 129 14.21 4.22 3.37
N ASP A 130 14.58 3.25 4.20
CA ASP A 130 15.47 2.16 3.77
C ASP A 130 14.69 1.16 2.90
N ARG A 131 14.82 1.31 1.58
CA ARG A 131 14.08 0.51 0.59
C ARG A 131 14.82 -0.77 0.23
N ARG A 132 14.10 -1.91 0.28
CA ARG A 132 14.64 -3.24 -0.10
C ARG A 132 14.30 -3.67 -1.52
N VAL A 133 13.30 -3.04 -2.12
CA VAL A 133 12.90 -3.21 -3.52
C VAL A 133 12.59 -1.85 -4.13
N PRO A 134 12.49 -1.72 -5.47
CA PRO A 134 12.04 -0.49 -6.10
C PRO A 134 10.70 0.00 -5.53
N VAL A 135 10.63 1.31 -5.27
CA VAL A 135 9.46 2.00 -4.73
C VAL A 135 9.06 3.09 -5.71
N GLY A 136 7.90 2.94 -6.31
CA GLY A 136 7.26 3.96 -7.15
C GLY A 136 6.34 4.87 -6.33
N LEU A 137 6.09 6.06 -6.85
CA LEU A 137 5.12 6.99 -6.29
C LEU A 137 4.13 7.41 -7.38
N ASN A 138 2.86 7.07 -7.17
CA ASN A 138 1.78 7.52 -8.03
C ASN A 138 1.47 8.99 -7.73
N LEU A 139 1.43 9.84 -8.76
CA LEU A 139 1.15 11.27 -8.63
C LEU A 139 -0.24 11.57 -9.18
N GLY A 140 -1.00 12.39 -8.46
CA GLY A 140 -2.32 12.85 -8.85
C GLY A 140 -2.46 14.36 -8.70
N ALA A 141 -3.47 14.94 -9.35
CA ALA A 141 -3.83 16.34 -9.18
C ALA A 141 -4.76 16.54 -7.97
N ASN A 142 -4.74 17.73 -7.37
CA ASN A 142 -5.75 18.10 -6.39
C ASN A 142 -7.10 18.29 -7.08
N LYS A 143 -8.20 18.13 -6.34
CA LYS A 143 -9.57 18.22 -6.90
C LYS A 143 -9.88 19.58 -7.56
N ASP A 144 -9.29 20.63 -7.02
CA ASP A 144 -9.43 22.04 -7.41
C ASP A 144 -8.26 22.54 -8.30
N SER A 145 -7.45 21.64 -8.84
CA SER A 145 -6.43 21.98 -9.84
C SER A 145 -7.10 22.45 -11.14
N ALA A 146 -6.58 23.55 -11.70
CA ALA A 146 -6.99 24.10 -13.00
C ALA A 146 -6.51 23.25 -14.17
#